data_AF-A0A4P9W909-F1
#
_entry.id   AF-A0A4P9W909-F1
#
_cell.length_a   1.000
_cell.length_b   1.000
_cell.length_c   1.000
_cell.angle_alpha   90.00
_cell.angle_beta   90.00
_cell.angle_gamma   90.00
#
_symmetry.space_group_name_H-M   'P 1'
#
loop_
_entity.id
_entity.type
_entity.pdbx_description
1 polymer ?
#
loop_
_entity_poly.entity_id
_entity_poly.type
_entity_poly.pdbx_seq_one_letter_code
_entity_poly.pdbx_strand_id
1 'polypeptide(L)'
;MSAPAVDPVLAELEAAITKQGDVVKALKSQKVSKDEIKPAVDKLLQLKENLKEHLAKMEAAGEGPAKFDRSALEQLLTRRFFFAPSFQIYGGIAGLFDYGPPACALQSNILSIWRQHFVLEEDMLEVECTNLTPESVFKTSGHVDRFSDAMVKDVKTGDIFRADHLVKQVLQQRIADDAKLRTGGKAKGVILEAGVKEEYELVLETLDNYQGEELGQLMKKLDIRAPETGNEISDPVQFNLMFDTQIGPTGQFKGYLRPETAQGQMLNFKKLLEFNLGQMPFASASVGKSFRNEISPRQGLLRVREFTMAEIEHFVDPNNKDHPRFNEVRHVVLPLYSADAQQAASGPIYISIGEAVDS
;
A
#
# COMPACT_ATOMS: atom_id res chain seq x y z
N MET A 1 -8.08 22.68 19.89
CA MET A 1 -6.77 22.16 20.34
C MET A 1 -5.75 22.77 19.40
N SER A 2 -4.81 23.57 19.91
CA SER A 2 -3.70 24.10 19.11
C SER A 2 -2.94 22.92 18.51
N ALA A 3 -2.51 23.03 17.25
CA ALA A 3 -1.55 22.10 16.69
C ALA A 3 -0.37 21.96 17.67
N PRO A 4 0.14 20.74 17.94
CA PRO A 4 1.37 20.62 18.72
C PRO A 4 2.45 21.47 18.04
N ALA A 5 3.06 22.37 18.79
CA ALA A 5 4.15 23.19 18.29
C ALA A 5 5.24 22.25 17.77
N VAL A 6 5.59 22.35 16.49
CA VAL A 6 6.72 21.63 15.92
C VAL A 6 7.96 22.04 16.69
N ASP A 7 8.71 21.07 17.23
CA ASP A 7 9.96 21.35 17.94
C ASP A 7 10.90 22.10 16.97
N PRO A 8 11.29 23.36 17.29
CA PRO A 8 12.13 24.16 16.40
C PRO A 8 13.49 23.50 16.14
N VAL A 9 14.02 22.70 17.08
CA VAL A 9 15.28 21.97 16.90
C VAL A 9 15.11 20.80 15.93
N LEU A 10 13.96 20.13 15.95
CA LEU A 10 13.63 19.07 15.00
C LEU A 10 13.54 19.62 13.57
N ALA A 11 12.83 20.73 13.38
CA ALA A 11 12.69 21.38 12.08
C ALA A 11 14.03 21.88 11.53
N GLU A 12 14.90 22.45 12.39
CA GLU A 12 16.25 22.87 12.00
C GLU A 12 17.14 21.70 11.57
N LEU A 13 17.07 20.57 12.28
CA LEU A 13 17.84 19.36 11.96
C LEU A 13 17.37 18.73 10.64
N GLU A 14 16.05 18.63 10.41
CA GLU A 14 15.48 18.12 9.17
C GLU A 14 15.85 19.02 7.96
N ALA A 15 15.79 20.35 8.13
CA ALA A 15 16.23 21.29 7.11
C ALA A 15 17.74 21.19 6.83
N ALA A 16 18.57 21.04 7.88
CA ALA A 16 20.01 20.89 7.74
C ALA A 16 20.39 19.57 7.04
N ILE A 17 19.71 18.47 7.34
CA ILE A 17 19.89 17.17 6.66
C ILE A 17 19.53 17.28 5.19
N THR A 18 18.40 17.91 4.87
CA THR A 18 17.95 18.11 3.49
C THR A 18 19.00 18.90 2.71
N LYS A 19 19.40 20.07 3.23
CA LYS A 19 20.41 20.93 2.61
C LYS A 19 21.76 20.22 2.42
N GLN A 20 22.21 19.47 3.42
CA GLN A 20 23.48 18.73 3.33
C GLN A 20 23.37 17.52 2.38
N GLY A 21 22.19 16.91 2.28
CA GLY A 21 21.89 15.85 1.30
C GLY A 21 22.02 16.37 -0.13
N ASP A 22 21.53 17.57 -0.40
CA ASP A 22 21.64 18.21 -1.72
C ASP A 22 23.09 18.55 -2.07
N VAL A 23 23.90 18.98 -1.09
CA VAL A 23 25.35 19.17 -1.29
C VAL A 23 26.04 17.85 -1.67
N VAL A 24 25.71 16.74 -1.00
CA VAL A 24 26.27 15.42 -1.34
C VAL A 24 25.82 14.97 -2.73
N LYS A 25 24.57 15.19 -3.12
CA LYS A 25 24.06 14.89 -4.46
C LYS A 25 24.76 15.72 -5.53
N ALA A 26 24.93 17.02 -5.31
CA ALA A 26 25.63 17.92 -6.22
C ALA A 26 27.09 17.48 -6.45
N LEU A 27 27.81 17.15 -5.38
CA LEU A 27 29.18 16.64 -5.48
C LEU A 27 29.23 15.30 -6.26
N LYS A 28 28.32 14.36 -5.97
CA LYS A 28 28.25 13.09 -6.73
C LYS A 28 27.98 13.32 -8.23
N SER A 29 27.12 14.28 -8.58
CA SER A 29 26.81 14.61 -9.98
C SER A 29 28.00 15.19 -10.74
N GLN A 30 28.91 15.87 -10.05
CA GLN A 30 30.13 16.45 -10.61
C GLN A 30 31.28 15.43 -10.77
N LYS A 31 31.05 14.15 -10.44
CA LYS A 31 32.06 13.07 -10.49
C LYS A 31 33.36 13.39 -9.74
N VAL A 32 33.27 14.18 -8.67
CA VAL A 32 34.42 14.44 -7.77
C VAL A 32 34.88 13.14 -7.10
N SER A 33 36.15 13.13 -6.70
CA SER A 33 36.78 11.93 -6.15
C SER A 33 36.11 11.51 -4.83
N LYS A 34 36.20 10.21 -4.50
CA LYS A 34 35.64 9.68 -3.23
C LYS A 34 36.20 10.41 -2.00
N ASP A 35 37.45 10.85 -2.06
CA ASP A 35 38.12 11.55 -0.97
C ASP A 35 37.60 12.98 -0.78
N GLU A 36 37.13 13.63 -1.84
CA GLU A 36 36.52 14.97 -1.79
C GLU A 36 35.05 14.93 -1.36
N ILE A 37 34.34 13.83 -1.65
CA ILE A 37 32.93 13.64 -1.24
C ILE A 37 32.83 13.22 0.23
N LYS A 38 33.84 12.50 0.74
CA LYS A 38 33.84 11.91 2.09
C LYS A 38 33.50 12.90 3.21
N PRO A 39 34.08 14.12 3.29
CA PRO A 39 33.74 15.08 4.33
C PRO A 39 32.27 15.53 4.30
N ALA A 40 31.67 15.63 3.12
CA ALA A 40 30.27 16.03 2.97
C ALA A 40 29.31 14.90 3.38
N VAL A 41 29.70 13.64 3.12
CA VAL A 41 28.96 12.44 3.56
C VAL A 41 29.08 12.25 5.07
N ASP A 42 30.28 12.43 5.64
CA ASP A 42 30.51 12.33 7.08
C ASP A 42 29.68 13.38 7.84
N LYS A 43 29.61 14.61 7.31
CA LYS A 43 28.75 15.66 7.86
C LYS A 43 27.25 15.31 7.78
N LEU A 44 26.80 14.68 6.69
CA LEU A 44 25.41 14.22 6.56
C LEU A 44 25.10 13.11 7.56
N LEU A 45 26.02 12.16 7.76
CA LEU A 45 25.89 11.09 8.75
C LEU A 45 25.83 11.65 10.17
N GLN A 46 26.70 12.62 10.50
CA GLN A 46 26.68 13.30 11.78
C GLN A 46 25.34 14.02 12.04
N LEU A 47 24.79 14.71 11.03
CA LEU A 47 23.48 15.36 11.17
C LEU A 47 22.36 14.35 11.41
N LYS A 48 22.39 13.20 10.73
CA LYS A 48 21.43 12.09 10.96
C LYS A 48 21.58 11.47 12.34
N GLU A 49 22.80 11.35 12.85
CA GLU A 49 23.07 10.88 14.21
C GLU A 49 22.56 11.87 15.25
N ASN A 50 22.81 13.18 15.06
CA ASN A 50 22.29 14.24 15.92
C ASN A 50 20.75 14.25 15.94
N LEU A 51 20.10 14.05 14.78
CA LEU A 51 18.63 13.91 14.71
C LEU A 51 18.17 12.69 15.51
N LYS A 52 18.85 11.55 15.36
CA LYS A 52 18.52 10.33 16.10
C LYS A 52 18.68 10.51 17.61
N GLU A 53 19.75 11.18 18.06
CA GLU A 53 19.95 11.52 19.46
C GLU A 53 18.91 12.51 19.99
N HIS A 54 18.55 13.52 19.19
CA HIS A 54 17.52 14.49 19.55
C HIS A 54 16.16 13.82 19.69
N LEU A 55 15.77 12.98 18.73
CA LEU A 55 14.56 12.18 18.81
C LEU A 55 14.56 11.24 20.03
N ALA A 56 15.70 10.62 20.35
CA ALA A 56 15.82 9.77 21.55
C ALA A 56 15.71 10.57 22.85
N LYS A 57 16.25 11.80 22.90
CA LYS A 57 16.11 12.72 24.03
C LYS A 57 14.68 13.23 24.18
N MET A 58 14.01 13.58 23.08
CA MET A 58 12.60 13.93 23.06
C MET A 58 11.72 12.75 23.52
N GLU A 59 12.03 11.52 23.10
CA GLU A 59 11.35 10.30 23.54
C GLU A 59 11.55 10.07 25.05
N ALA A 60 12.76 10.28 25.57
CA ALA A 60 13.06 10.19 27.00
C ALA A 60 12.40 11.30 27.85
N ALA A 61 12.20 12.49 27.26
CA ALA A 61 11.51 13.62 27.89
C ALA A 61 9.97 13.52 27.82
N GLY A 62 9.43 12.56 27.06
CA GLY A 62 7.99 12.47 26.77
C GLY A 62 7.47 13.58 25.86
N GLU A 63 8.36 14.32 25.22
CA GLU A 63 8.09 15.45 24.33
C GLU A 63 8.25 15.09 22.83
N GLY A 64 8.61 13.85 22.52
CA GLY A 64 8.55 13.30 21.17
C GLY A 64 7.10 13.18 20.67
N PRO A 65 6.86 13.13 19.34
CA PRO A 65 5.54 12.79 18.83
C PRO A 65 5.12 11.47 19.49
N ALA A 66 3.99 11.49 20.20
CA ALA A 66 3.53 10.34 20.98
C ALA A 66 3.60 9.09 20.08
N LYS A 67 4.41 8.11 20.49
CA LYS A 67 4.60 6.86 19.76
C LYS A 67 3.22 6.28 19.48
N PHE A 68 2.87 6.13 18.22
CA PHE A 68 1.56 5.63 17.81
C PHE A 68 1.33 4.24 18.41
N ASP A 69 0.47 4.16 19.43
CA ASP A 69 0.07 2.90 20.03
C ASP A 69 -1.16 2.35 19.29
N ARG A 70 -0.88 1.49 18.32
CA ARG A 70 -1.91 0.79 17.55
C ARG A 70 -2.88 0.00 18.44
N SER A 71 -2.38 -0.66 19.47
CA SER A 71 -3.20 -1.51 20.35
C SER A 71 -4.18 -0.66 21.14
N ALA A 72 -3.70 0.45 21.72
CA ALA A 72 -4.56 1.40 22.43
C ALA A 72 -5.64 1.99 21.52
N LEU A 73 -5.30 2.34 20.26
CA LEU A 73 -6.27 2.84 19.29
C LEU A 73 -7.31 1.77 18.92
N GLU A 74 -6.88 0.55 18.57
CA GLU A 74 -7.79 -0.53 18.19
C GLU A 74 -8.75 -0.91 19.33
N GLN A 75 -8.27 -0.92 20.57
CA GLN A 75 -9.10 -1.12 21.76
C GLN A 75 -10.12 0.00 21.93
N LEU A 76 -9.72 1.26 21.72
CA LEU A 76 -10.64 2.39 21.77
C LEU A 76 -11.72 2.30 20.69
N LEU A 77 -11.33 2.05 19.44
CA LEU A 77 -12.25 1.93 18.30
C LEU A 77 -13.26 0.80 18.52
N THR A 78 -12.80 -0.37 18.96
CA THR A 78 -13.67 -1.52 19.24
C THR A 78 -14.60 -1.24 20.43
N ARG A 79 -14.07 -0.72 21.55
CA ARG A 79 -14.86 -0.41 22.76
C ARG A 79 -15.93 0.66 22.51
N ARG A 80 -15.67 1.61 21.61
CA ARG A 80 -16.60 2.67 21.23
C ARG A 80 -17.46 2.31 20.04
N PHE A 81 -17.40 1.06 19.58
CA PHE A 81 -18.13 0.53 18.45
C PHE A 81 -17.97 1.41 17.19
N PHE A 82 -16.73 1.79 16.86
CA PHE A 82 -16.41 2.29 15.53
C PHE A 82 -16.55 1.15 14.52
N PHE A 83 -15.93 0.00 14.79
CA PHE A 83 -16.16 -1.20 14.00
C PHE A 83 -16.14 -2.44 14.89
N ALA A 84 -16.73 -3.53 14.41
CA ALA A 84 -16.65 -4.85 15.01
C ALA A 84 -16.45 -5.90 13.91
N PRO A 85 -15.83 -7.05 14.20
CA PRO A 85 -15.80 -8.18 13.27
C PRO A 85 -17.24 -8.60 12.90
N SER A 86 -17.54 -8.70 11.60
CA SER A 86 -18.87 -9.11 11.16
C SER A 86 -19.17 -10.53 11.63
N PHE A 87 -20.43 -10.78 12.01
CA PHE A 87 -20.89 -12.10 12.47
C PHE A 87 -20.19 -12.61 13.75
N GLN A 88 -19.69 -11.71 14.61
CA GLN A 88 -18.89 -12.08 15.79
C GLN A 88 -19.52 -13.16 16.68
N ILE A 89 -20.83 -13.12 16.91
CA ILE A 89 -21.54 -14.11 17.74
C ILE A 89 -21.64 -15.50 17.10
N TYR A 90 -21.32 -15.62 15.81
CA TYR A 90 -21.24 -16.87 15.05
C TYR A 90 -19.78 -17.30 14.80
N GLY A 91 -18.80 -16.69 15.49
CA GLY A 91 -17.38 -16.97 15.34
C GLY A 91 -16.64 -15.99 14.41
N GLY A 92 -17.36 -15.11 13.73
CA GLY A 92 -16.81 -14.09 12.85
C GLY A 92 -16.26 -14.62 11.53
N ILE A 93 -16.10 -13.73 10.55
CA ILE A 93 -15.44 -14.04 9.28
C ILE A 93 -14.28 -13.07 9.08
N ALA A 94 -13.07 -13.61 8.94
CA ALA A 94 -11.88 -12.80 8.74
C ALA A 94 -12.00 -11.92 7.48
N GLY A 95 -11.64 -10.65 7.62
CA GLY A 95 -11.73 -9.65 6.55
C GLY A 95 -13.11 -9.03 6.35
N LEU A 96 -14.12 -9.35 7.17
CA LEU A 96 -15.43 -8.68 7.16
C LEU A 96 -15.63 -7.91 8.47
N PHE A 97 -16.07 -6.66 8.34
CA PHE A 97 -16.27 -5.76 9.48
C PHE A 97 -17.57 -4.97 9.34
N ASP A 98 -18.29 -4.84 10.45
CA ASP A 98 -19.47 -4.00 10.56
C ASP A 98 -19.07 -2.66 11.16
N TYR A 99 -19.52 -1.57 10.56
CA TYR A 99 -19.30 -0.22 11.08
C TYR A 99 -20.42 0.14 12.06
N GLY A 100 -20.03 0.56 13.27
CA GLY A 100 -20.98 1.08 14.25
C GLY A 100 -21.24 2.59 14.06
N PRO A 101 -22.10 3.18 14.91
CA PRO A 101 -22.62 4.53 14.69
C PRO A 101 -21.57 5.63 14.39
N PRO A 102 -20.45 5.75 15.15
CA PRO A 102 -19.48 6.80 14.88
C PRO A 102 -18.68 6.57 13.58
N ALA A 103 -18.41 5.32 13.19
CA ALA A 103 -17.72 5.06 11.93
C ALA A 103 -18.63 5.28 10.72
N CYS A 104 -19.93 4.97 10.81
CA CYS A 104 -20.89 5.30 9.77
C CYS A 104 -20.93 6.82 9.51
N ALA A 105 -20.99 7.62 10.58
CA ALA A 105 -20.95 9.08 10.48
C ALA A 105 -19.62 9.57 9.88
N LEU A 106 -18.49 9.02 10.36
CA LEU A 106 -17.16 9.35 9.84
C LEU A 106 -17.03 9.01 8.35
N GLN A 107 -17.48 7.83 7.93
CA GLN A 107 -17.45 7.40 6.53
C GLN A 107 -18.31 8.33 5.67
N SER A 108 -19.52 8.67 6.11
CA SER A 108 -20.39 9.62 5.40
C SER A 108 -19.70 10.97 5.22
N ASN A 109 -19.02 11.48 6.25
CA ASN A 109 -18.31 12.75 6.19
C ASN A 109 -17.11 12.69 5.24
N ILE A 110 -16.31 11.62 5.28
CA ILE A 110 -15.18 11.43 4.36
C ILE A 110 -15.66 11.40 2.91
N LEU A 111 -16.73 10.65 2.62
CA LEU A 111 -17.29 10.58 1.26
C LEU A 111 -17.88 11.93 0.81
N SER A 112 -18.48 12.70 1.72
CA SER A 112 -18.96 14.05 1.42
C SER A 112 -17.82 15.00 1.06
N ILE A 113 -16.73 14.97 1.82
CA ILE A 113 -15.52 15.77 1.54
C ILE A 113 -14.91 15.35 0.21
N TRP A 114 -14.83 14.05 -0.06
CA TRP A 114 -14.30 13.53 -1.32
C TRP A 114 -15.12 14.01 -2.52
N ARG A 115 -16.47 13.97 -2.44
CA ARG A 115 -17.34 14.51 -3.49
C ARG A 115 -17.17 16.01 -3.69
N GLN A 116 -17.06 16.78 -2.61
CA GLN A 116 -16.80 18.21 -2.70
C GLN A 116 -15.46 18.49 -3.37
N HIS A 117 -14.42 17.75 -3.00
CA HIS A 117 -13.05 17.99 -3.45
C HIS A 117 -12.77 17.53 -4.88
N PHE A 118 -13.42 16.47 -5.36
CA PHE A 118 -13.19 15.93 -6.70
C PHE A 118 -14.40 16.11 -7.61
N VAL A 119 -15.55 15.58 -7.23
CA VAL A 119 -16.73 15.53 -8.12
C VAL A 119 -17.25 16.92 -8.42
N LEU A 120 -17.46 17.75 -7.38
CA LEU A 120 -17.98 19.10 -7.55
C LEU A 120 -16.92 20.09 -8.05
N GLU A 121 -15.67 19.93 -7.61
CA GLU A 121 -14.59 20.86 -7.96
C GLU A 121 -14.14 20.73 -9.43
N GLU A 122 -14.25 19.54 -10.03
CA GLU A 122 -13.85 19.25 -11.42
C GLU A 122 -15.06 18.88 -12.32
N ASP A 123 -16.29 19.19 -11.87
CA ASP A 123 -17.55 18.92 -12.60
C ASP A 123 -17.66 17.48 -13.13
N MET A 124 -17.23 16.49 -12.33
CA MET A 124 -17.16 15.09 -12.74
C MET A 124 -18.55 14.45 -12.83
N LEU A 125 -18.69 13.49 -13.76
CA LEU A 125 -19.92 12.76 -13.97
C LEU A 125 -20.01 11.56 -13.01
N GLU A 126 -20.61 11.76 -11.82
CA GLU A 126 -20.82 10.67 -10.85
C GLU A 126 -21.87 9.67 -11.36
N VAL A 127 -21.53 8.37 -11.32
CA VAL A 127 -22.41 7.26 -11.71
C VAL A 127 -22.40 6.14 -10.68
N GLU A 128 -23.56 5.50 -10.48
CA GLU A 128 -23.70 4.32 -9.64
C GLU A 128 -23.94 3.08 -10.52
N CYS A 129 -23.06 2.10 -10.42
CA CYS A 129 -23.15 0.84 -11.15
C CYS A 129 -23.44 -0.35 -10.22
N THR A 130 -23.94 -1.46 -10.76
CA THR A 130 -24.22 -2.67 -9.99
C THR A 130 -22.94 -3.32 -9.44
N ASN A 131 -23.07 -4.05 -8.32
CA ASN A 131 -21.98 -4.86 -7.77
C ASN A 131 -21.85 -6.21 -8.50
N LEU A 132 -22.97 -6.79 -8.93
CA LEU A 132 -23.01 -8.03 -9.69
C LEU A 132 -22.63 -7.75 -11.14
N THR A 133 -21.68 -8.54 -11.65
CA THR A 133 -21.13 -8.39 -12.99
C THR A 133 -20.99 -9.76 -13.67
N PRO A 134 -21.47 -9.93 -14.92
CA PRO A 134 -21.29 -11.19 -15.67
C PRO A 134 -19.82 -11.54 -15.92
N GLU A 135 -19.49 -12.83 -15.95
CA GLU A 135 -18.13 -13.34 -16.20
C GLU A 135 -17.51 -12.77 -17.49
N SER A 136 -18.30 -12.60 -18.55
CA SER A 136 -17.80 -12.10 -19.83
C SER A 136 -17.10 -10.74 -19.72
N VAL A 137 -17.60 -9.83 -18.88
CA VAL A 137 -17.01 -8.51 -18.65
C VAL A 137 -15.61 -8.65 -18.04
N PHE A 138 -15.48 -9.46 -16.99
CA PHE A 138 -14.19 -9.68 -16.31
C PHE A 138 -13.24 -10.58 -17.08
N LYS A 139 -13.75 -11.41 -17.99
CA LYS A 139 -12.93 -12.14 -18.95
C LYS A 139 -12.33 -11.17 -19.96
N THR A 140 -13.14 -10.24 -20.50
CA THR A 140 -12.67 -9.22 -21.44
C THR A 140 -11.66 -8.25 -20.82
N SER A 141 -11.87 -7.81 -19.57
CA SER A 141 -10.90 -6.95 -18.88
C SER A 141 -9.68 -7.69 -18.33
N GLY A 142 -9.63 -9.03 -18.49
CA GLY A 142 -8.50 -9.86 -18.07
C GLY A 142 -8.50 -10.25 -16.59
N HIS A 143 -9.45 -9.78 -15.79
CA HIS A 143 -9.56 -10.09 -14.37
C HIS A 143 -9.72 -11.59 -14.11
N VAL A 144 -10.49 -12.31 -14.93
CA VAL A 144 -10.67 -13.77 -14.76
C VAL A 144 -9.32 -14.51 -14.84
N ASP A 145 -8.40 -14.02 -15.68
CA ASP A 145 -7.13 -14.69 -15.95
C ASP A 145 -5.96 -14.18 -15.10
N ARG A 146 -6.03 -12.92 -14.64
CA ARG A 146 -4.90 -12.22 -14.01
C ARG A 146 -5.18 -11.72 -12.59
N PHE A 147 -6.44 -11.64 -12.16
CA PHE A 147 -6.78 -11.18 -10.82
C PHE A 147 -6.66 -12.32 -9.81
N SER A 148 -5.44 -12.86 -9.69
CA SER A 148 -5.11 -13.98 -8.84
C SER A 148 -3.83 -13.73 -8.05
N ASP A 149 -3.81 -14.28 -6.85
CA ASP A 149 -2.61 -14.34 -6.02
C ASP A 149 -2.13 -15.79 -5.93
N ALA A 150 -0.82 -15.98 -5.78
CA ALA A 150 -0.28 -17.28 -5.43
C ALA A 150 -0.58 -17.60 -3.94
N MET A 151 -1.20 -18.75 -3.69
CA MET A 151 -1.42 -19.28 -2.33
C MET A 151 -0.63 -20.57 -2.11
N VAL A 152 -0.23 -20.80 -0.86
CA VAL A 152 0.36 -22.06 -0.38
C VAL A 152 -0.39 -22.53 0.86
N LYS A 153 -0.31 -23.83 1.15
CA LYS A 153 -0.98 -24.45 2.30
C LYS A 153 0.03 -25.16 3.19
N ASP A 154 -0.12 -25.06 4.52
CA ASP A 154 0.55 -25.96 5.45
C ASP A 154 0.05 -27.39 5.17
N VAL A 155 0.97 -28.31 4.85
CA VAL A 155 0.61 -29.67 4.42
C VAL A 155 -0.05 -30.51 5.52
N LYS A 156 0.07 -30.11 6.79
CA LYS A 156 -0.53 -30.82 7.93
C LYS A 156 -1.78 -30.14 8.47
N THR A 157 -1.76 -28.82 8.65
CA THR A 157 -2.91 -28.10 9.24
C THR A 157 -3.93 -27.66 8.19
N GLY A 158 -3.50 -27.51 6.94
CA GLY A 158 -4.31 -26.95 5.86
C GLY A 158 -4.42 -25.42 5.90
N ASP A 159 -3.71 -24.75 6.81
CA ASP A 159 -3.71 -23.29 6.90
C ASP A 159 -3.20 -22.67 5.60
N ILE A 160 -3.93 -21.66 5.12
CA ILE A 160 -3.66 -21.03 3.82
C ILE A 160 -2.92 -19.70 4.02
N PHE A 161 -1.85 -19.52 3.26
CA PHE A 161 -1.05 -18.31 3.24
C PHE A 161 -0.96 -17.77 1.81
N ARG A 162 -0.94 -16.44 1.68
CA ARG A 162 -0.52 -15.80 0.44
C ARG A 162 1.00 -15.94 0.33
N ALA A 163 1.49 -16.45 -0.80
CA ALA A 163 2.84 -17.00 -0.93
C ALA A 163 3.92 -15.91 -0.74
N ASP A 164 3.80 -14.77 -1.43
CA ASP A 164 4.68 -13.61 -1.30
C ASP A 164 4.70 -13.07 0.15
N HIS A 165 3.53 -12.92 0.78
CA HIS A 165 3.43 -12.47 2.18
C HIS A 165 4.12 -13.43 3.14
N LEU A 166 4.02 -14.73 2.89
CA LEU A 166 4.72 -15.75 3.69
C LEU A 166 6.24 -15.60 3.55
N VAL A 167 6.76 -15.46 2.32
CA VAL A 167 8.19 -15.20 2.09
C VAL A 167 8.61 -13.94 2.84
N LYS A 168 7.88 -12.84 2.66
CA LYS A 168 8.17 -11.55 3.31
C LYS A 168 8.24 -11.68 4.83
N GLN A 169 7.24 -12.31 5.44
CA GLN A 169 7.18 -12.51 6.89
C GLN A 169 8.36 -13.35 7.40
N VAL A 170 8.67 -14.47 6.72
CA VAL A 170 9.75 -15.38 7.14
C VAL A 170 11.11 -14.70 7.02
N LEU A 171 11.39 -14.00 5.93
CA LEU A 171 12.67 -13.30 5.73
C LEU A 171 12.85 -12.16 6.73
N GLN A 172 11.82 -11.34 6.95
CA GLN A 172 11.86 -10.28 7.97
C GLN A 172 12.11 -10.84 9.37
N GLN A 173 11.48 -11.96 9.72
CA GLN A 173 11.70 -12.62 11.00
C GLN A 173 13.13 -13.14 11.13
N ARG A 174 13.69 -13.76 10.08
CA ARG A 174 15.08 -14.23 10.07
C ARG A 174 16.09 -13.09 10.25
N ILE A 175 15.89 -11.96 9.57
CA ILE A 175 16.74 -10.75 9.73
C ILE A 175 16.64 -10.20 11.15
N ALA A 176 15.42 -10.13 11.71
CA ALA A 176 15.20 -9.65 13.08
C ALA A 176 15.84 -10.58 14.13
N ASP A 177 15.78 -11.90 13.91
CA ASP A 177 16.40 -12.90 14.78
C ASP A 177 17.94 -12.80 14.74
N ASP A 178 18.54 -12.63 13.56
CA ASP A 178 20.00 -12.39 13.41
C ASP A 178 20.46 -11.17 14.21
N ALA A 179 19.75 -10.04 14.08
CA ALA A 179 20.08 -8.80 14.79
C ALA A 179 20.01 -8.99 16.33
N LYS A 180 19.03 -9.75 16.82
CA LYS A 180 18.90 -10.08 18.24
C LYS A 180 20.02 -11.01 18.73
N LEU A 181 20.35 -12.05 17.96
CA LEU A 181 21.39 -13.02 18.35
C LEU A 181 22.77 -12.38 18.37
N ARG A 182 23.08 -11.49 17.43
CA ARG A 182 24.35 -10.73 17.39
C ARG A 182 24.51 -9.77 18.57
N THR A 183 23.41 -9.31 19.15
CA THR A 183 23.41 -8.41 20.33
C THR A 183 23.28 -9.18 21.66
N GLY A 184 23.40 -10.51 21.65
CA GLY A 184 23.32 -11.36 22.84
C GLY A 184 21.89 -11.64 23.33
N GLY A 185 20.88 -11.29 22.54
CA GLY A 185 19.47 -11.60 22.79
C GLY A 185 19.12 -13.06 22.49
N LYS A 186 18.00 -13.53 23.03
CA LYS A 186 17.45 -14.86 22.72
C LYS A 186 16.48 -14.76 21.53
N ALA A 187 16.68 -15.59 20.52
CA ALA A 187 15.75 -15.79 19.41
C ALA A 187 15.69 -17.29 19.04
N LYS A 188 14.68 -17.70 18.27
CA LYS A 188 14.54 -19.11 17.82
C LYS A 188 15.39 -19.41 16.57
N GLY A 189 15.79 -18.39 15.82
CA GLY A 189 16.61 -18.53 14.62
C GLY A 189 18.10 -18.77 14.87
N VAL A 190 18.89 -18.62 13.80
CA VAL A 190 20.35 -18.72 13.79
C VAL A 190 20.98 -17.40 13.32
N ILE A 191 22.24 -17.16 13.68
CA ILE A 191 23.01 -16.05 13.11
C ILE A 191 23.21 -16.33 11.62
N LEU A 192 22.86 -15.37 10.77
CA LEU A 192 22.98 -15.47 9.33
C LEU A 192 24.45 -15.31 8.89
N GLU A 193 24.86 -16.07 7.89
CA GLU A 193 26.18 -15.95 7.28
C GLU A 193 26.35 -14.59 6.56
N ALA A 194 27.61 -14.19 6.34
CA ALA A 194 27.90 -12.94 5.64
C ALA A 194 27.39 -12.97 4.20
N GLY A 195 26.64 -11.96 3.76
CA GLY A 195 26.02 -11.89 2.43
C GLY A 195 24.57 -12.38 2.36
N VAL A 196 24.13 -13.23 3.31
CA VAL A 196 22.76 -13.77 3.31
C VAL A 196 21.73 -12.71 3.69
N LYS A 197 22.11 -11.79 4.58
CA LYS A 197 21.24 -10.67 4.95
C LYS A 197 20.98 -9.77 3.74
N GLU A 198 22.02 -9.44 3.00
CA GLU A 198 21.95 -8.64 1.78
C GLU A 198 21.13 -9.35 0.69
N GLU A 199 21.25 -10.68 0.56
CA GLU A 199 20.39 -11.49 -0.33
C GLU A 199 18.91 -11.40 0.09
N TYR A 200 18.60 -11.54 1.37
CA TYR A 200 17.22 -11.44 1.87
C TYR A 200 16.64 -10.04 1.67
N GLU A 201 17.42 -8.99 1.92
CA GLU A 201 17.01 -7.60 1.67
C GLU A 201 16.71 -7.37 0.18
N LEU A 202 17.58 -7.86 -0.72
CA LEU A 202 17.33 -7.80 -2.17
C LEU A 202 16.07 -8.57 -2.59
N VAL A 203 15.86 -9.77 -2.05
CA VAL A 203 14.66 -10.56 -2.33
C VAL A 203 13.41 -9.82 -1.83
N LEU A 204 13.45 -9.19 -0.66
CA LEU A 204 12.33 -8.42 -0.12
C LEU A 204 11.98 -7.20 -0.98
N GLU A 205 12.98 -6.55 -1.58
CA GLU A 205 12.79 -5.41 -2.50
C GLU A 205 12.30 -5.84 -3.88
N THR A 206 12.65 -7.05 -4.32
CA THR A 206 12.32 -7.57 -5.65
C THR A 206 11.20 -8.60 -5.65
N LEU A 207 10.55 -8.85 -4.50
CA LEU A 207 9.62 -9.97 -4.31
C LEU A 207 8.43 -9.93 -5.28
N ASP A 208 7.95 -8.73 -5.61
CA ASP A 208 6.80 -8.52 -6.51
C ASP A 208 7.09 -9.01 -7.94
N ASN A 209 8.37 -9.16 -8.31
CA ASN A 209 8.79 -9.67 -9.62
C ASN A 209 8.67 -11.19 -9.75
N TYR A 210 8.57 -11.93 -8.64
CA TYR A 210 8.49 -13.40 -8.66
C TYR A 210 7.04 -13.86 -8.79
N GLN A 211 6.75 -14.68 -9.80
CA GLN A 211 5.39 -15.18 -10.07
C GLN A 211 5.39 -16.69 -10.32
N GLY A 212 4.29 -17.35 -9.97
CA GLY A 212 4.06 -18.76 -10.30
C GLY A 212 5.19 -19.70 -9.89
N GLU A 213 5.81 -20.36 -10.86
CA GLU A 213 6.87 -21.36 -10.64
C GLU A 213 8.14 -20.74 -10.06
N GLU A 214 8.54 -19.54 -10.49
CA GLU A 214 9.74 -18.85 -9.99
C GLU A 214 9.63 -18.56 -8.49
N LEU A 215 8.44 -18.14 -8.04
CA LEU A 215 8.15 -17.95 -6.61
C LEU A 215 8.24 -19.29 -5.86
N GLY A 216 7.75 -20.38 -6.44
CA GLY A 216 7.88 -21.72 -5.86
C GLY A 216 9.33 -22.18 -5.74
N GLN A 217 10.15 -21.93 -6.76
CA GLN A 217 11.59 -22.22 -6.75
C GLN A 217 12.32 -21.38 -5.69
N LEU A 218 11.99 -20.08 -5.57
CA LEU A 218 12.51 -19.20 -4.53
C LEU A 218 12.16 -19.72 -3.13
N MET A 219 10.90 -20.10 -2.90
CA MET A 219 10.45 -20.64 -1.61
C MET A 219 11.19 -21.92 -1.23
N LYS A 220 11.45 -22.82 -2.20
CA LYS A 220 12.25 -24.03 -1.99
C LYS A 220 13.71 -23.70 -1.72
N LYS A 221 14.32 -22.80 -2.50
CA LYS A 221 15.71 -22.35 -2.31
C LYS A 221 15.93 -21.79 -0.90
N LEU A 222 14.97 -21.02 -0.40
CA LEU A 222 15.05 -20.34 0.90
C LEU A 222 14.46 -21.16 2.06
N ASP A 223 14.06 -22.42 1.84
CA ASP A 223 13.40 -23.30 2.82
C ASP A 223 12.28 -22.57 3.60
N ILE A 224 11.35 -21.97 2.85
CA ILE A 224 10.21 -21.24 3.44
C ILE A 224 9.20 -22.26 3.99
N ARG A 225 8.87 -22.11 5.28
CA ARG A 225 7.99 -23.02 6.04
C ARG A 225 6.89 -22.24 6.74
N ALA A 226 5.84 -22.96 7.18
CA ALA A 226 4.76 -22.36 7.95
C ALA A 226 5.30 -21.76 9.27
N PRO A 227 5.07 -20.47 9.60
CA PRO A 227 5.79 -19.80 10.68
C PRO A 227 5.48 -20.33 12.08
N GLU A 228 4.23 -20.76 12.30
CA GLU A 228 3.76 -21.20 13.61
C GLU A 228 4.11 -22.67 13.91
N THR A 229 4.10 -23.51 12.87
CA THR A 229 4.22 -24.96 13.00
C THR A 229 5.59 -25.50 12.57
N GLY A 230 6.32 -24.74 11.72
CA GLY A 230 7.54 -25.21 11.06
C GLY A 230 7.30 -26.30 10.00
N ASN A 231 6.04 -26.57 9.64
CA ASN A 231 5.71 -27.58 8.64
C ASN A 231 6.09 -27.13 7.23
N GLU A 232 6.24 -28.11 6.34
CA GLU A 232 6.37 -27.87 4.91
C GLU A 232 5.08 -27.27 4.34
N ILE A 233 5.24 -26.54 3.25
CA ILE A 233 4.16 -25.89 2.52
C ILE A 233 3.98 -26.55 1.16
N SER A 234 2.76 -26.53 0.63
CA SER A 234 2.48 -26.98 -0.73
C SER A 234 3.17 -26.09 -1.77
N ASP A 235 3.26 -26.58 -3.01
CA ASP A 235 3.63 -25.72 -4.14
C ASP A 235 2.63 -24.56 -4.29
N PRO A 236 3.08 -23.37 -4.75
CA PRO A 236 2.19 -22.23 -4.98
C PRO A 236 1.15 -22.52 -6.06
N VAL A 237 -0.10 -22.19 -5.78
CA VAL A 237 -1.22 -22.32 -6.72
C VAL A 237 -1.89 -20.97 -6.90
N GLN A 238 -2.25 -20.62 -8.13
CA GLN A 238 -2.98 -19.39 -8.42
C GLN A 238 -4.42 -19.47 -7.89
N PHE A 239 -4.82 -18.46 -7.12
CA PHE A 239 -6.15 -18.34 -6.54
C PHE A 239 -6.82 -17.05 -7.02
N ASN A 240 -7.95 -17.17 -7.69
CA ASN A 240 -8.72 -16.01 -8.17
C ASN A 240 -9.31 -15.25 -6.98
N LEU A 241 -9.04 -13.94 -6.92
CA LEU A 241 -9.45 -13.08 -5.82
C LEU A 241 -10.85 -12.48 -6.02
N MET A 242 -11.60 -12.84 -7.05
CA MET A 242 -13.00 -12.43 -7.20
C MET A 242 -13.92 -13.41 -6.48
N PHE A 243 -14.98 -12.89 -5.85
CA PHE A 243 -16.09 -13.73 -5.38
C PHE A 243 -16.96 -14.11 -6.58
N ASP A 244 -17.05 -15.40 -6.88
CA ASP A 244 -17.93 -15.91 -7.91
C ASP A 244 -19.34 -16.14 -7.39
N THR A 245 -20.31 -16.08 -8.30
CA THR A 245 -21.71 -16.32 -8.02
C THR A 245 -22.45 -16.77 -9.28
N GLN A 246 -23.72 -17.10 -9.13
CA GLN A 246 -24.63 -17.46 -10.21
C GLN A 246 -25.74 -16.42 -10.31
N ILE A 247 -25.94 -15.89 -11.51
CA ILE A 247 -26.99 -14.92 -11.81
C ILE A 247 -28.18 -15.66 -12.43
N GLY A 248 -29.33 -15.54 -11.78
CA GLY A 248 -30.58 -16.20 -12.16
C GLY A 248 -30.77 -17.57 -11.50
N PRO A 249 -32.03 -18.06 -11.43
CA PRO A 249 -32.41 -19.23 -10.62
C PRO A 249 -31.87 -20.56 -11.15
N THR A 250 -31.49 -20.61 -12.43
CA THR A 250 -31.00 -21.81 -13.11
C THR A 250 -29.48 -21.87 -13.20
N GLY A 251 -28.77 -20.87 -12.66
CA GLY A 251 -27.31 -20.78 -12.74
C GLY A 251 -26.76 -20.61 -14.15
N GLN A 252 -27.60 -20.19 -15.11
CA GLN A 252 -27.22 -20.03 -16.52
C GLN A 252 -26.11 -19.01 -16.74
N PHE A 253 -26.04 -17.97 -15.90
CA PHE A 253 -25.05 -16.92 -16.03
C PHE A 253 -24.08 -16.97 -14.85
N LYS A 254 -22.83 -17.32 -15.11
CA LYS A 254 -21.76 -17.14 -14.13
C LYS A 254 -21.46 -15.65 -13.99
N GLY A 255 -21.30 -15.20 -12.75
CA GLY A 255 -21.02 -13.82 -12.43
C GLY A 255 -20.04 -13.70 -11.28
N TYR A 256 -19.68 -12.47 -10.99
CA TYR A 256 -18.79 -12.12 -9.89
C TYR A 256 -19.31 -10.87 -9.17
N LEU A 257 -18.93 -10.73 -7.91
CA LEU A 257 -18.93 -9.43 -7.26
C LEU A 257 -17.72 -8.63 -7.75
N ARG A 258 -17.95 -7.36 -8.10
CA ARG A 258 -16.92 -6.53 -8.71
C ARG A 258 -15.70 -6.30 -7.79
N PRO A 259 -14.45 -6.47 -8.28
CA PRO A 259 -13.23 -6.22 -7.50
C PRO A 259 -12.78 -4.75 -7.47
N GLU A 260 -13.41 -3.92 -8.32
CA GLU A 260 -13.22 -2.49 -8.52
C GLU A 260 -14.53 -1.88 -9.06
N THR A 261 -14.63 -0.56 -9.12
CA THR A 261 -15.80 0.17 -9.66
C THR A 261 -15.57 0.72 -11.07
N ALA A 262 -14.32 0.78 -11.54
CA ALA A 262 -13.91 1.25 -12.87
C ALA A 262 -14.68 0.63 -14.04
N GLN A 263 -14.85 -0.70 -14.08
CA GLN A 263 -15.51 -1.38 -15.21
C GLN A 263 -16.91 -0.85 -15.52
N GLY A 264 -17.68 -0.50 -14.49
CA GLY A 264 -19.01 0.08 -14.66
C GLY A 264 -18.98 1.43 -15.39
N GLN A 265 -17.97 2.25 -15.11
CA GLN A 265 -17.75 3.53 -15.77
C GLN A 265 -17.35 3.32 -17.24
N MET A 266 -16.44 2.37 -17.51
CA MET A 266 -15.99 2.02 -18.86
C MET A 266 -17.13 1.53 -19.76
N LEU A 267 -17.99 0.65 -19.25
CA LEU A 267 -19.15 0.13 -19.99
C LEU A 267 -20.16 1.23 -20.34
N ASN A 268 -20.20 2.31 -19.55
CA ASN A 268 -21.05 3.47 -19.76
C ASN A 268 -20.36 4.64 -20.49
N PHE A 269 -19.12 4.46 -20.97
CA PHE A 269 -18.34 5.51 -21.62
C PHE A 269 -19.13 6.26 -22.71
N LYS A 270 -19.84 5.54 -23.58
CA LYS A 270 -20.65 6.16 -24.65
C LYS A 270 -21.72 7.09 -24.09
N LYS A 271 -22.38 6.71 -22.99
CA LYS A 271 -23.42 7.52 -22.33
C LYS A 271 -22.83 8.72 -21.61
N LEU A 272 -21.70 8.55 -20.95
CA LEU A 272 -20.96 9.62 -20.30
C LEU A 272 -20.47 10.66 -21.33
N LEU A 273 -19.90 10.20 -22.45
CA LEU A 273 -19.48 11.05 -23.55
C LEU A 273 -20.66 11.78 -24.22
N GLU A 274 -21.79 11.10 -24.43
CA GLU A 274 -23.03 11.73 -24.92
C GLU A 274 -23.51 12.84 -23.96
N PHE A 275 -23.46 12.59 -22.64
CA PHE A 275 -23.80 13.58 -21.62
C PHE A 275 -22.86 14.79 -21.66
N ASN A 276 -21.57 14.55 -21.91
CA ASN A 276 -20.57 15.59 -22.13
C ASN A 276 -20.54 16.15 -23.57
N LEU A 277 -21.63 16.00 -24.33
CA LEU A 277 -21.80 16.56 -25.69
C LEU A 277 -20.71 16.12 -26.69
N GLY A 278 -20.11 14.95 -26.48
CA GLY A 278 -19.02 14.44 -27.32
C GLY A 278 -17.67 15.12 -27.10
N GLN A 279 -17.54 15.98 -26.08
CA GLN A 279 -16.32 16.73 -25.80
C GLN A 279 -15.38 15.96 -24.86
N MET A 280 -14.08 16.23 -25.01
CA MET A 280 -12.99 15.70 -24.21
C MET A 280 -12.05 16.86 -23.84
N PRO A 281 -11.36 16.80 -22.68
CA PRO A 281 -11.44 15.76 -21.66
C PRO A 281 -12.75 15.79 -20.87
N PHE A 282 -13.07 14.68 -20.21
CA PHE A 282 -14.09 14.63 -19.16
C PHE A 282 -13.73 13.54 -18.15
N ALA A 283 -14.26 13.63 -16.95
CA ALA A 283 -14.08 12.62 -15.93
C ALA A 283 -15.42 12.04 -15.47
N SER A 284 -15.44 10.75 -15.19
CA SER A 284 -16.51 10.13 -14.41
C SER A 284 -15.99 9.73 -13.03
N ALA A 285 -16.90 9.63 -12.08
CA ALA A 285 -16.61 9.18 -10.73
C ALA A 285 -17.59 8.09 -10.30
N SER A 286 -17.15 7.17 -9.45
CA SER A 286 -18.01 6.15 -8.83
C SER A 286 -17.60 5.94 -7.39
N VAL A 287 -18.59 5.98 -6.49
CA VAL A 287 -18.43 5.64 -5.07
C VAL A 287 -19.27 4.43 -4.76
N GLY A 288 -18.65 3.33 -4.33
CA GLY A 288 -19.40 2.10 -4.07
C GLY A 288 -18.58 0.98 -3.45
N LYS A 289 -19.25 -0.14 -3.18
CA LYS A 289 -18.58 -1.34 -2.65
C LYS A 289 -17.80 -2.07 -3.73
N SER A 290 -16.65 -2.61 -3.33
CA SER A 290 -15.83 -3.54 -4.10
C SER A 290 -15.44 -4.72 -3.22
N PHE A 291 -15.23 -5.88 -3.85
CA PHE A 291 -15.09 -7.15 -3.17
C PHE A 291 -13.83 -7.88 -3.63
N ARG A 292 -12.97 -8.26 -2.70
CA ARG A 292 -11.75 -9.01 -2.98
C ARG A 292 -11.68 -10.20 -2.04
N ASN A 293 -11.70 -11.42 -2.57
CA ASN A 293 -11.62 -12.66 -1.82
C ASN A 293 -10.20 -12.91 -1.30
N GLU A 294 -9.76 -12.03 -0.40
CA GLU A 294 -8.43 -12.04 0.18
C GLU A 294 -8.12 -13.40 0.85
N ILE A 295 -6.95 -13.96 0.53
CA ILE A 295 -6.50 -15.28 1.00
C ILE A 295 -6.36 -15.30 2.53
N SER A 296 -5.70 -14.28 3.10
CA SER A 296 -5.40 -14.24 4.54
C SER A 296 -5.47 -12.80 5.09
N PRO A 297 -6.68 -12.25 5.30
CA PRO A 297 -6.87 -10.88 5.77
C PRO A 297 -6.56 -10.75 7.27
N ARG A 298 -5.35 -10.27 7.62
CA ARG A 298 -4.85 -10.20 9.01
C ARG A 298 -4.58 -8.79 9.57
N GLN A 299 -4.81 -7.73 8.79
CA GLN A 299 -4.38 -6.36 9.14
C GLN A 299 -5.54 -5.42 9.53
N GLY A 300 -6.64 -5.96 10.06
CA GLY A 300 -7.83 -5.17 10.39
C GLY A 300 -8.45 -4.54 9.14
N LEU A 301 -8.83 -3.27 9.22
CA LEU A 301 -9.45 -2.53 8.11
C LEU A 301 -8.51 -2.27 6.91
N LEU A 302 -7.20 -2.49 7.04
CA LEU A 302 -6.24 -2.31 5.94
C LEU A 302 -6.35 -3.42 4.88
N ARG A 303 -6.89 -4.59 5.24
CA ARG A 303 -7.02 -5.72 4.31
C ARG A 303 -8.30 -6.48 4.61
N VAL A 304 -9.34 -6.14 3.86
CA VAL A 304 -10.71 -6.62 4.03
C VAL A 304 -11.25 -7.19 2.72
N ARG A 305 -12.31 -7.98 2.81
CA ARG A 305 -12.94 -8.65 1.68
C ARG A 305 -14.04 -7.83 1.01
N GLU A 306 -14.58 -6.87 1.74
CA GLU A 306 -15.57 -5.90 1.26
C GLU A 306 -15.19 -4.52 1.78
N PHE A 307 -15.09 -3.54 0.89
CA PHE A 307 -14.75 -2.16 1.24
C PHE A 307 -15.38 -1.18 0.27
N THR A 308 -15.47 0.08 0.70
CA THR A 308 -15.95 1.17 -0.14
C THR A 308 -14.77 1.80 -0.86
N MET A 309 -14.87 1.94 -2.18
CA MET A 309 -13.93 2.66 -3.03
C MET A 309 -14.60 3.91 -3.59
N ALA A 310 -13.78 4.91 -3.88
CA ALA A 310 -14.15 6.08 -4.64
C ALA A 310 -13.11 6.21 -5.77
N GLU A 311 -13.53 5.93 -7.01
CA GLU A 311 -12.65 5.90 -8.18
C GLU A 311 -13.09 6.95 -9.20
N ILE A 312 -12.10 7.48 -9.92
CA ILE A 312 -12.28 8.48 -10.97
C ILE A 312 -11.65 7.94 -12.24
N GLU A 313 -12.39 8.00 -13.34
CA GLU A 313 -11.87 7.73 -14.68
C GLU A 313 -11.79 9.05 -15.45
N HIS A 314 -10.57 9.56 -15.63
CA HIS A 314 -10.33 10.83 -16.33
C HIS A 314 -9.94 10.55 -17.79
N PHE A 315 -10.90 10.73 -18.70
CA PHE A 315 -10.72 10.48 -20.13
C PHE A 315 -10.09 11.70 -20.82
N VAL A 316 -8.93 11.50 -21.46
CA VAL A 316 -8.15 12.55 -22.15
C VAL A 316 -7.83 12.19 -23.58
N ASP A 317 -7.52 13.20 -24.41
CA ASP A 317 -6.91 12.96 -25.72
C ASP A 317 -5.48 12.43 -25.51
N PRO A 318 -5.11 11.27 -26.09
CA PRO A 318 -3.76 10.75 -25.95
C PRO A 318 -2.67 11.70 -26.49
N ASN A 319 -3.00 12.61 -27.42
CA ASN A 319 -2.09 13.61 -27.98
C ASN A 319 -2.03 14.91 -27.17
N ASN A 320 -2.95 15.10 -26.22
CA ASN A 320 -2.98 16.26 -25.34
C ASN A 320 -3.37 15.83 -23.91
N LYS A 321 -2.36 15.59 -23.09
CA LYS A 321 -2.50 15.16 -21.69
C LYS A 321 -2.27 16.29 -20.69
N ASP A 322 -2.36 17.54 -21.13
CA ASP A 322 -2.20 18.70 -20.26
C ASP A 322 -3.45 18.92 -19.40
N HIS A 323 -3.26 19.29 -18.14
CA HIS A 323 -4.36 19.67 -17.25
C HIS A 323 -4.39 21.19 -17.06
N PRO A 324 -5.49 21.91 -17.40
CA PRO A 324 -5.52 23.37 -17.40
C PRO A 324 -5.28 23.97 -16.01
N ARG A 325 -5.66 23.26 -14.95
CA ARG A 325 -5.52 23.67 -13.55
C ARG A 325 -4.20 23.23 -12.89
N PHE A 326 -3.27 22.63 -13.63
CA PHE A 326 -2.03 22.12 -13.05
C PHE A 326 -1.26 23.18 -12.25
N ASN A 327 -1.29 24.44 -12.71
CA ASN A 327 -0.64 25.57 -12.04
C ASN A 327 -1.07 25.77 -10.58
N GLU A 328 -2.29 25.37 -10.22
CA GLU A 328 -2.82 25.49 -8.85
C GLU A 328 -2.06 24.61 -7.86
N VAL A 329 -1.46 23.49 -8.32
CA VAL A 329 -0.78 22.52 -7.46
C VAL A 329 0.73 22.43 -7.68
N ARG A 330 1.28 23.10 -8.70
CA ARG A 330 2.73 23.06 -9.03
C ARG A 330 3.65 23.32 -7.83
N HIS A 331 3.24 24.20 -6.93
CA HIS A 331 4.04 24.63 -5.78
C HIS A 331 4.01 23.63 -4.60
N VAL A 332 3.13 22.64 -4.61
CA VAL A 332 3.00 21.66 -3.51
C VAL A 332 4.22 20.75 -3.48
N VAL A 333 4.87 20.63 -2.33
CA VAL A 333 6.02 19.74 -2.12
C VAL A 333 5.55 18.41 -1.55
N LEU A 334 5.91 17.31 -2.21
CA LEU A 334 5.53 15.95 -1.81
C LEU A 334 6.76 15.05 -1.69
N PRO A 335 6.72 14.02 -0.82
CA PRO A 335 7.71 12.95 -0.82
C PRO A 335 7.43 11.98 -1.98
N LEU A 336 8.07 12.17 -3.13
CA LEU A 336 7.90 11.33 -4.31
C LEU A 336 8.96 10.22 -4.35
N TYR A 337 8.57 8.98 -4.66
CA TYR A 337 9.47 7.84 -4.73
C TYR A 337 9.48 7.21 -6.13
N SER A 338 10.32 7.75 -7.02
CA SER A 338 10.41 7.31 -8.42
C SER A 338 10.87 5.85 -8.54
N ALA A 339 10.59 5.22 -9.69
CA ALA A 339 11.03 3.86 -9.97
C ALA A 339 12.55 3.70 -9.85
N ASP A 340 13.32 4.67 -10.37
CA ASP A 340 14.78 4.67 -10.27
C ASP A 340 15.25 4.77 -8.81
N ALA A 341 14.58 5.61 -8.00
CA ALA A 341 14.89 5.74 -6.59
C ALA A 341 14.56 4.46 -5.80
N GLN A 342 13.50 3.75 -6.18
CA GLN A 342 13.13 2.45 -5.61
C GLN A 342 14.19 1.39 -5.96
N GLN A 343 14.59 1.30 -7.22
CA GLN A 343 15.63 0.36 -7.67
C GLN A 343 17.00 0.63 -7.01
N ALA A 344 17.29 1.91 -6.73
CA ALA A 344 18.51 2.32 -6.04
C ALA A 344 18.40 2.29 -4.50
N ALA A 345 17.23 1.93 -3.94
CA ALA A 345 16.90 2.02 -2.52
C ALA A 345 17.29 3.38 -1.89
N SER A 346 17.18 4.48 -2.65
CA SER A 346 17.66 5.79 -2.24
C SER A 346 16.66 6.57 -1.35
N GLY A 347 15.46 6.03 -1.16
CA GLY A 347 14.35 6.68 -0.46
C GLY A 347 13.65 7.76 -1.29
N PRO A 348 12.53 8.31 -0.79
CA PRO A 348 11.77 9.36 -1.47
C PRO A 348 12.54 10.69 -1.51
N ILE A 349 12.27 11.50 -2.53
CA ILE A 349 12.74 12.87 -2.65
C ILE A 349 11.60 13.84 -2.36
N TYR A 350 11.89 14.89 -1.58
CA TYR A 350 10.97 16.00 -1.41
C TYR A 350 11.21 16.99 -2.55
N ILE A 351 10.22 17.13 -3.42
CA ILE A 351 10.29 17.96 -4.62
C ILE A 351 8.91 18.58 -4.86
N SER A 352 8.85 19.78 -5.43
CA SER A 352 7.57 20.35 -5.81
C SER A 352 6.95 19.58 -6.99
N ILE A 353 5.63 19.49 -7.05
CA ILE A 353 4.92 18.83 -8.16
C ILE A 353 5.36 19.42 -9.51
N GLY A 354 5.54 20.74 -9.58
CA GLY A 354 5.98 21.43 -10.79
C GLY A 354 7.39 21.01 -11.22
N GLU A 355 8.36 21.03 -10.30
CA GLU A 355 9.73 20.58 -10.60
C GLU A 355 9.78 19.09 -11.00
N ALA A 356 8.95 18.26 -10.39
CA ALA A 356 8.89 16.82 -10.70
C ALA A 356 8.31 16.53 -12.10
N VAL A 357 7.41 17.38 -12.62
CA VAL A 357 6.88 17.25 -13.99
C VAL A 357 7.85 17.83 -15.02
N ASP A 358 8.58 18.87 -14.64
CA ASP A 358 9.57 19.50 -15.53
C ASP A 358 10.88 18.70 -15.67
N SER A 359 11.15 17.74 -14.76
CA SER A 359 12.43 17.01 -14.64
C SER A 359 12.66 15.86 -15.63
#